data_AF-A0AA43T2J0-F1
#
_entry.id   AF-A0AA43T2J0-F1
#
_cell.length_a   1.000
_cell.length_b   1.000
_cell.length_c   1.000
_cell.angle_alpha   90.00
_cell.angle_beta   90.00
_cell.angle_gamma   90.00
#
_symmetry.space_group_name_H-M   'P 1'
#
loop_
_entity.id
_entity.type
_entity.pdbx_description
1 polymer ?
#
loop_
_entity_poly.entity_id
_entity_poly.type
_entity_poly.pdbx_seq_one_letter_code
_entity_poly.pdbx_strand_id
1 'polypeptide(L)'
;MLNIEKTLQDIQGLQKELAAIGVGIELGEPIENDEVMTISAPCFFDDDGDMELHYIRPDGNICDGGCRGETVEFREYRMRLIDRLARYYEDEAGSIPGKWAELCGRKGVPLPQVIRTRKEGMEDAVKRLRGFIKDESPELSKAEYKLLENVRQGRDARLFMDSWDCFGLVGRGLIRQDYWSLADPGYSGLTELGERAMKGYRNHVKNGD
;
A
#
# COMPACT_ATOMS: atom_id res chain seq x y z
N MET A 1 -12.72 9.39 25.63
CA MET A 1 -11.71 9.58 24.59
C MET A 1 -12.46 9.74 23.29
N LEU A 2 -12.29 10.89 22.63
CA LEU A 2 -12.90 11.15 21.34
C LEU A 2 -12.27 10.23 20.28
N ASN A 3 -13.00 9.92 19.20
CA ASN A 3 -12.47 9.09 18.12
C ASN A 3 -11.17 9.69 17.56
N ILE A 4 -11.13 11.01 17.37
CA ILE A 4 -9.93 11.72 16.91
C ILE A 4 -8.72 11.56 17.84
N GLU A 5 -8.92 11.63 19.16
CA GLU A 5 -7.82 11.44 20.13
C GLU A 5 -7.25 10.02 20.04
N LYS A 6 -8.13 9.02 19.84
CA LYS A 6 -7.73 7.63 19.65
C LYS A 6 -6.93 7.47 18.36
N THR A 7 -7.43 7.97 17.24
CA THR A 7 -6.74 7.88 15.94
C THR A 7 -5.38 8.56 15.97
N LEU A 8 -5.25 9.70 16.65
CA LEU A 8 -3.97 10.39 16.84
C LEU A 8 -2.98 9.57 17.68
N GLN A 9 -3.43 8.88 18.72
CA GLN A 9 -2.57 7.98 19.50
C GLN A 9 -2.15 6.76 18.67
N ASP A 10 -3.10 6.19 17.94
CA ASP A 10 -2.89 5.02 17.09
C ASP A 10 -1.89 5.33 15.95
N ILE A 11 -1.98 6.49 15.29
CA ILE A 11 -1.04 6.87 14.23
C ILE A 11 0.37 7.15 14.77
N GLN A 12 0.48 7.76 15.96
CA GLN A 12 1.78 7.95 16.62
C GLN A 12 2.39 6.61 17.04
N GLY A 13 1.56 5.65 17.46
CA GLY A 13 1.97 4.27 17.71
C GLY A 13 2.52 3.63 16.45
N LEU A 14 1.78 3.72 15.35
CA LEU A 14 2.19 3.19 14.04
C LEU A 14 3.50 3.82 13.56
N GLN A 15 3.67 5.14 13.67
CA GLN A 15 4.92 5.81 13.30
C GLN A 15 6.12 5.23 14.06
N LYS A 16 5.98 4.97 15.37
CA LYS A 16 7.05 4.37 16.19
C LYS A 16 7.33 2.92 15.80
N GLU A 17 6.28 2.13 15.53
CA GLU A 17 6.41 0.75 15.06
C GLU A 17 7.18 0.67 13.73
N LEU A 18 6.86 1.56 12.79
CA LEU A 18 7.53 1.66 11.49
C LEU A 18 8.98 2.15 11.63
N ALA A 19 9.21 3.18 12.44
CA ALA A 19 10.56 3.69 12.67
C ALA A 19 11.50 2.63 13.28
N ALA A 20 10.97 1.74 14.14
CA ALA A 20 11.74 0.65 14.74
C ALA A 20 12.25 -0.39 13.73
N ILE A 21 11.70 -0.42 12.51
CA ILE A 21 12.14 -1.28 11.41
C ILE A 21 12.81 -0.49 10.28
N GLY A 22 13.15 0.78 10.50
CA GLY A 22 13.80 1.64 9.51
C GLY A 22 12.87 2.20 8.44
N VAL A 23 11.55 2.18 8.68
CA VAL A 23 10.53 2.73 7.78
C VAL A 23 10.04 4.06 8.33
N GLY A 24 10.15 5.11 7.53
CA GLY A 24 9.75 6.47 7.93
C GLY A 24 8.39 6.86 7.37
N ILE A 25 7.53 7.40 8.25
CA ILE A 25 6.38 8.24 7.87
C ILE A 25 6.48 9.54 8.66
N GLU A 26 6.03 10.64 8.05
CA GLU A 26 6.07 11.96 8.66
C GLU A 26 4.66 12.39 9.08
N LEU A 27 4.56 12.99 10.26
CA LEU A 27 3.32 13.60 10.76
C LEU A 27 3.51 15.11 10.72
N GLY A 28 2.58 15.80 10.06
CA GLY A 28 2.66 17.23 9.80
C GLY A 28 1.40 17.98 10.20
N GLU A 29 1.50 19.30 10.15
CA GLU A 29 0.36 20.21 10.32
C GLU A 29 -0.70 19.96 9.24
N PRO A 30 -1.99 20.21 9.54
CA PRO A 30 -3.05 20.16 8.54
C PRO A 30 -2.79 21.18 7.43
N ILE A 31 -3.09 20.79 6.19
CA ILE A 31 -2.98 21.64 5.00
C ILE A 31 -4.32 22.34 4.73
N GLU A 32 -5.42 21.63 4.93
CA GLU A 32 -6.78 22.13 4.74
C GLU A 32 -7.55 22.30 6.06
N ASN A 33 -8.63 23.10 6.04
CA ASN A 33 -9.38 23.47 7.25
C ASN A 33 -10.20 22.30 7.85
N ASP A 34 -10.46 21.26 7.07
CA ASP A 34 -11.18 20.05 7.47
C ASP A 34 -10.22 18.90 7.86
N GLU A 35 -8.95 19.22 8.09
CA GLU A 35 -7.91 18.28 8.51
C GLU A 35 -7.44 18.60 9.94
N VAL A 36 -7.06 17.55 10.66
CA VAL A 36 -6.48 17.65 12.00
C VAL A 36 -4.97 17.42 11.95
N MET A 37 -4.52 16.56 11.03
CA MET A 37 -3.13 16.17 10.90
C MET A 37 -2.89 15.58 9.52
N THR A 38 -1.74 15.92 8.93
CA THR A 38 -1.26 15.33 7.68
C THR A 38 -0.30 14.18 7.99
N ILE A 39 -0.37 13.12 7.20
CA ILE A 39 0.53 11.96 7.24
C ILE A 39 1.16 11.83 5.86
N SER A 40 2.48 11.85 5.81
CA SER A 40 3.27 11.73 4.59
C SER A 40 4.03 10.40 4.59
N ALA A 41 3.86 9.60 3.53
CA ALA A 41 4.49 8.29 3.40
C ALA A 41 5.05 8.08 1.98
N PRO A 42 6.10 7.28 1.78
CA PRO A 42 6.61 6.96 0.45
C PRO A 42 5.51 6.47 -0.50
N CYS A 43 5.42 7.07 -1.69
CA CYS A 43 4.43 6.71 -2.70
C CYS A 43 4.92 5.53 -3.56
N PHE A 44 4.04 4.56 -3.82
CA PHE A 44 4.30 3.48 -4.78
C PHE A 44 4.07 3.92 -6.24
N PHE A 45 3.19 4.90 -6.47
CA PHE A 45 2.66 5.20 -7.80
C PHE A 45 3.49 6.19 -8.62
N ASP A 46 4.42 6.91 -7.99
CA ASP A 46 5.16 7.98 -8.62
C ASP A 46 6.66 7.64 -8.69
N ASP A 47 7.19 7.60 -9.92
CA ASP A 47 8.59 7.27 -10.24
C ASP A 47 9.60 8.31 -9.69
N ASP A 48 9.14 9.48 -9.23
CA ASP A 48 9.98 10.61 -8.84
C ASP A 48 10.30 10.69 -7.32
N GLY A 49 9.90 9.68 -6.54
CA GLY A 49 10.16 9.64 -5.09
C GLY A 49 9.27 10.58 -4.28
N ASP A 50 8.09 10.89 -4.82
CA ASP A 50 7.08 11.69 -4.15
C ASP A 50 6.49 10.95 -2.93
N MET A 51 6.06 11.75 -1.94
CA MET A 51 5.36 11.25 -0.77
C MET A 51 3.86 11.34 -1.00
N GLU A 52 3.13 10.27 -0.71
CA GLU A 52 1.69 10.25 -0.69
C GLU A 52 1.20 10.96 0.59
N LEU A 53 0.26 11.89 0.44
CA LEU A 53 -0.36 12.61 1.56
C LEU A 53 -1.69 11.98 1.95
N HIS A 54 -1.85 11.76 3.24
CA HIS A 54 -3.05 11.25 3.89
C HIS A 54 -3.39 12.22 5.02
N TYR A 55 -4.63 12.23 5.49
CA TYR A 55 -5.00 13.17 6.54
C TYR A 55 -6.09 12.64 7.46
N ILE A 56 -6.04 13.07 8.71
CA ILE A 56 -7.02 12.71 9.73
C ILE A 56 -8.07 13.81 9.80
N ARG A 57 -9.35 13.44 9.73
CA ARG A 57 -10.48 14.37 9.83
C ARG A 57 -10.95 14.57 11.28
N PRO A 58 -11.70 15.65 11.59
CA PRO A 58 -12.23 15.90 12.93
C PRO A 58 -13.10 14.79 13.52
N ASP A 59 -13.70 13.94 12.68
CA ASP A 59 -14.49 12.78 13.11
C ASP A 59 -13.64 11.57 13.55
N GLY A 60 -12.32 11.64 13.36
CA GLY A 60 -11.36 10.60 13.68
C GLY A 60 -11.09 9.61 12.56
N ASN A 61 -11.76 9.74 11.40
CA ASN A 61 -11.46 8.92 10.24
C ASN A 61 -10.26 9.46 9.47
N ILE A 62 -9.66 8.59 8.66
CA ILE A 62 -8.47 8.90 7.86
C ILE A 62 -8.86 8.93 6.39
N CYS A 63 -8.59 10.05 5.72
CA CYS A 63 -8.59 10.10 4.27
C CYS A 63 -7.32 9.40 3.77
N ASP A 64 -7.53 8.19 3.26
CA ASP A 64 -6.49 7.36 2.65
C ASP A 64 -6.24 7.92 1.25
N GLY A 65 -5.13 8.65 1.08
CA GLY A 65 -4.70 9.43 -0.08
C GLY A 65 -4.60 8.68 -1.42
N GLY A 66 -5.05 7.43 -1.46
CA GLY A 66 -5.27 6.69 -2.70
C GLY A 66 -6.36 7.34 -3.58
N CYS A 67 -6.53 6.79 -4.78
CA CYS A 67 -7.24 7.40 -5.92
C CYS A 67 -8.72 7.78 -5.75
N ARG A 68 -9.29 7.73 -4.55
CA ARG A 68 -10.67 8.15 -4.25
C ARG A 68 -10.84 9.03 -3.02
N GLY A 69 -9.78 9.37 -2.27
CA GLY A 69 -9.95 10.11 -1.01
C GLY A 69 -10.93 9.41 -0.06
N GLU A 70 -10.88 8.07 -0.05
CA GLU A 70 -11.76 7.27 0.79
C GLU A 70 -11.44 7.54 2.25
N THR A 71 -12.49 7.77 3.02
CA THR A 71 -12.40 7.94 4.45
C THR A 71 -12.56 6.57 5.11
N VAL A 72 -11.55 6.14 5.86
CA VAL A 72 -11.48 4.80 6.48
C VAL A 72 -11.09 4.90 7.95
N GLU A 73 -11.45 3.87 8.71
CA GLU A 73 -11.03 3.69 10.09
C GLU A 73 -9.54 3.32 10.18
N PHE A 74 -8.89 3.63 11.31
CA PHE A 74 -7.44 3.41 11.51
C PHE A 74 -6.99 1.97 11.20
N ARG A 75 -7.79 0.96 11.56
CA ARG A 75 -7.43 -0.45 11.32
C ARG A 75 -7.26 -0.75 9.83
N GLU A 76 -8.19 -0.28 8.99
CA GLU A 76 -8.10 -0.48 7.55
C GLU A 76 -6.96 0.35 6.96
N TYR A 77 -6.84 1.62 7.39
CA TYR A 77 -5.73 2.49 6.99
C TYR A 77 -4.36 1.86 7.25
N ARG A 78 -4.12 1.38 8.47
CA ARG A 78 -2.85 0.75 8.88
C ARG A 78 -2.47 -0.40 7.95
N MET A 79 -3.43 -1.27 7.64
CA MET A 79 -3.20 -2.41 6.77
C MET A 79 -2.86 -1.99 5.34
N ARG A 80 -3.63 -1.04 4.78
CA ARG A 80 -3.40 -0.51 3.42
C ARG A 80 -2.04 0.18 3.33
N LEU A 81 -1.69 1.03 4.30
CA LEU A 81 -0.41 1.72 4.37
C LEU A 81 0.77 0.73 4.46
N ILE A 82 0.69 -0.27 5.35
CA ILE A 82 1.76 -1.28 5.50
C ILE A 82 1.98 -2.07 4.21
N ASP A 83 0.91 -2.44 3.49
CA ASP A 83 1.03 -3.13 2.20
C ASP A 83 1.67 -2.23 1.13
N ARG A 84 1.24 -0.96 1.03
CA ARG A 84 1.84 0.03 0.12
C ARG A 84 3.34 0.22 0.40
N LEU A 85 3.72 0.41 1.66
CA LEU A 85 5.12 0.51 2.07
C LEU A 85 5.91 -0.76 1.70
N ALA A 86 5.35 -1.95 1.95
CA ALA A 86 6.03 -3.20 1.63
C ALA A 86 6.32 -3.34 0.14
N ARG A 87 5.38 -2.92 -0.72
CA ARG A 87 5.55 -2.91 -2.18
C ARG A 87 6.58 -1.89 -2.62
N TYR A 88 6.52 -0.67 -2.09
CA TYR A 88 7.50 0.39 -2.38
C TYR A 88 8.94 -0.08 -2.07
N TYR A 89 9.18 -0.61 -0.88
CA TYR A 89 10.51 -1.08 -0.50
C TYR A 89 10.96 -2.33 -1.29
N GLU A 90 10.04 -3.20 -1.71
CA GLU A 90 10.35 -4.35 -2.56
C GLU A 90 10.81 -3.90 -3.95
N ASP A 91 10.09 -2.95 -4.56
CA ASP A 91 10.43 -2.40 -5.87
C ASP A 91 11.73 -1.60 -5.82
N GLU A 92 11.90 -0.75 -4.80
CA GLU A 92 13.16 -0.01 -4.61
C GLU A 92 14.35 -0.95 -4.43
N ALA A 93 14.23 -1.98 -3.57
CA ALA A 93 15.30 -2.96 -3.37
C ALA A 93 15.60 -3.76 -4.65
N GLY A 94 14.56 -4.12 -5.40
CA GLY A 94 14.65 -4.84 -6.67
C GLY A 94 15.28 -4.03 -7.80
N SER A 95 15.08 -2.70 -7.80
CA SER A 95 15.60 -1.80 -8.83
C SER A 95 17.09 -1.48 -8.67
N ILE A 96 17.63 -1.55 -7.44
CA ILE A 96 19.02 -1.18 -7.12
C ILE A 96 20.07 -1.84 -8.05
N PRO A 97 20.07 -3.17 -8.28
CA PRO A 97 21.04 -3.79 -9.17
C PRO A 97 20.98 -3.27 -10.62
N GLY A 98 19.77 -2.96 -11.10
CA GLY A 98 19.55 -2.39 -12.43
C GLY A 98 20.10 -0.97 -12.55
N LYS A 99 19.68 -0.08 -11.62
CA LYS A 99 20.17 1.31 -11.52
C LYS A 99 21.70 1.35 -11.40
N TRP A 100 22.30 0.44 -10.61
CA TRP A 100 23.75 0.34 -10.48
C TRP A 100 24.46 -0.12 -11.76
N ALA A 101 23.93 -1.12 -12.45
CA ALA A 101 24.49 -1.61 -13.71
C ALA A 101 24.47 -0.55 -14.80
N GLU A 102 23.41 0.27 -14.85
CA GLU A 102 23.28 1.41 -15.74
C GLU A 102 24.36 2.48 -15.47
N LEU A 103 24.52 2.88 -14.20
CA LEU A 103 25.58 3.82 -13.79
C LEU A 103 26.99 3.29 -14.14
N CYS A 104 27.20 1.98 -14.07
CA CYS A 104 28.48 1.36 -14.43
C CYS A 104 28.65 1.08 -15.93
N GLY A 105 27.61 1.27 -16.75
CA GLY A 105 27.61 0.94 -18.18
C GLY A 105 27.79 -0.55 -18.50
N ARG A 106 27.60 -1.46 -17.53
CA ARG A 106 27.76 -2.91 -17.74
C ARG A 106 26.97 -3.73 -16.72
N LYS A 107 26.48 -4.89 -17.15
CA LYS A 107 25.76 -5.85 -16.28
C LYS A 107 26.71 -6.61 -15.36
N GLY A 108 26.20 -7.08 -14.22
CA GLY A 108 26.91 -7.98 -13.32
C GLY A 108 28.01 -7.32 -12.46
N VAL A 109 28.00 -5.99 -12.33
CA VAL A 109 28.93 -5.29 -11.42
C VAL A 109 28.51 -5.55 -9.97
N PRO A 110 29.43 -5.99 -9.09
CA PRO A 110 29.10 -6.16 -7.68
C PRO A 110 28.68 -4.83 -7.07
N LEU A 111 27.66 -4.87 -6.21
CA LEU A 111 27.23 -3.70 -5.45
C LEU A 111 28.31 -3.32 -4.42
N PRO A 112 28.68 -2.03 -4.31
CA PRO A 112 29.44 -1.52 -3.19
C PRO A 112 28.79 -1.90 -1.86
N GLN A 113 29.60 -2.12 -0.82
CA GLN A 113 29.11 -2.56 0.50
C GLN A 113 27.97 -1.68 1.02
N VAL A 114 28.10 -0.36 0.90
CA VAL A 114 27.08 0.60 1.37
C VAL A 114 25.74 0.39 0.66
N ILE A 115 25.76 0.19 -0.67
CA ILE A 115 24.54 -0.03 -1.47
C ILE A 115 23.95 -1.40 -1.16
N ARG A 116 24.79 -2.43 -1.00
CA ARG A 116 24.35 -3.76 -0.59
C ARG A 116 23.65 -3.74 0.77
N THR A 117 24.24 -3.09 1.77
CA THR A 117 23.64 -2.98 3.10
C THR A 117 22.32 -2.22 3.06
N ARG A 118 22.20 -1.15 2.25
CA ARG A 118 20.93 -0.45 2.05
C ARG A 118 19.87 -1.38 1.46
N LYS A 119 20.20 -2.12 0.39
CA LYS A 119 19.30 -3.10 -0.23
C LYS A 119 18.85 -4.17 0.76
N GLU A 120 19.77 -4.75 1.51
CA GLU A 120 19.47 -5.76 2.54
C GLU A 120 18.55 -5.21 3.64
N GLY A 121 18.74 -3.94 4.05
CA GLY A 121 17.87 -3.28 5.02
C GLY A 121 16.44 -3.09 4.49
N MET A 122 16.28 -2.72 3.22
CA MET A 122 14.97 -2.63 2.57
C MET A 122 14.29 -4.01 2.49
N GLU A 123 15.03 -5.06 2.11
CA GLU A 123 14.50 -6.43 2.07
C GLU A 123 14.10 -6.95 3.46
N ASP A 124 14.80 -6.56 4.52
CA ASP A 124 14.41 -6.88 5.90
C ASP A 124 13.13 -6.12 6.31
N ALA A 125 13.04 -4.83 5.97
CA ALA A 125 11.85 -4.02 6.22
C ALA A 125 10.60 -4.62 5.56
N VAL A 126 10.69 -5.05 4.29
CA VAL A 126 9.59 -5.72 3.58
C VAL A 126 9.09 -6.95 4.34
N LYS A 127 10.00 -7.81 4.83
CA LYS A 127 9.64 -9.02 5.59
C LYS A 127 8.90 -8.65 6.88
N ARG A 128 9.35 -7.62 7.59
CA ARG A 128 8.73 -7.17 8.85
C ARG A 128 7.37 -6.53 8.61
N LEU A 129 7.24 -5.68 7.59
CA LEU A 129 5.98 -5.05 7.18
C LEU A 129 4.92 -6.11 6.86
N ARG A 130 5.25 -7.10 6.01
CA ARG A 130 4.33 -8.21 5.70
C ARG A 130 3.97 -9.03 6.95
N GLY A 131 4.89 -9.15 7.90
CA GLY A 131 4.65 -9.79 9.19
C GLY A 131 3.58 -9.07 10.03
N PHE A 132 3.55 -7.73 10.03
CA PHE A 132 2.60 -6.94 10.82
C PHE A 132 1.15 -7.12 10.43
N ILE A 133 0.88 -7.45 9.18
CA ILE A 133 -0.48 -7.60 8.64
C ILE A 133 -0.82 -9.04 8.30
N LYS A 134 0.02 -10.03 8.66
CA LYS A 134 -0.09 -11.42 8.17
C LYS A 134 -1.47 -12.04 8.40
N ASP A 135 -2.03 -11.81 9.58
CA ASP A 135 -3.32 -12.37 10.01
C ASP A 135 -4.50 -11.40 9.78
N GLU A 136 -4.25 -10.26 9.14
CA GLU A 136 -5.25 -9.27 8.76
C GLU A 136 -5.71 -9.49 7.32
N SER A 137 -7.00 -9.26 7.06
CA SER A 137 -7.58 -9.34 5.72
C SER A 137 -8.55 -8.18 5.51
N PRO A 138 -8.45 -7.46 4.38
CA PRO A 138 -9.45 -6.46 3.99
C PRO A 138 -10.82 -7.09 3.82
N GLU A 139 -11.84 -6.36 4.25
CA GLU A 139 -13.21 -6.73 3.98
C GLU A 139 -13.55 -6.47 2.51
N LEU A 140 -14.30 -7.40 1.93
CA LEU A 140 -14.76 -7.33 0.56
C LEU A 140 -16.29 -7.33 0.55
N SER A 141 -16.86 -6.46 -0.26
CA SER A 141 -18.22 -6.61 -0.73
C SER A 141 -18.34 -7.80 -1.69
N LYS A 142 -19.57 -8.27 -1.90
CA LYS A 142 -19.87 -9.30 -2.91
C LYS A 142 -19.46 -8.89 -4.33
N ALA A 143 -19.57 -7.59 -4.63
CA ALA A 143 -19.17 -7.05 -5.93
C ALA A 143 -17.66 -7.16 -6.11
N GLU A 144 -16.88 -6.67 -5.13
CA GLU A 144 -15.42 -6.74 -5.16
C GLU A 144 -14.90 -8.17 -5.22
N TYR A 145 -15.49 -9.09 -4.45
CA TYR A 145 -15.12 -10.51 -4.52
C TYR A 145 -15.23 -11.08 -5.94
N LYS A 146 -16.35 -10.81 -6.63
CA LYS A 146 -16.54 -11.26 -8.03
C LYS A 146 -15.55 -10.63 -8.98
N LEU A 147 -15.21 -9.36 -8.76
CA LEU A 147 -14.24 -8.64 -9.57
C LEU A 147 -12.83 -9.24 -9.40
N LEU A 148 -12.41 -9.48 -8.15
CA LEU A 148 -11.13 -10.13 -7.87
C LEU A 148 -11.07 -11.56 -8.42
N GLU A 149 -12.18 -12.30 -8.46
CA GLU A 149 -12.25 -13.59 -9.15
C GLU A 149 -11.99 -13.48 -10.65
N ASN A 150 -12.51 -12.45 -11.32
CA ASN A 150 -12.23 -12.22 -12.74
C ASN A 150 -10.75 -11.89 -12.97
N VAL A 151 -10.18 -11.01 -12.15
CA VAL A 151 -8.74 -10.66 -12.21
C VAL A 151 -7.86 -11.88 -11.98
N ARG A 152 -8.19 -12.72 -10.98
CA ARG A 152 -7.49 -13.98 -10.71
C ARG A 152 -7.52 -14.96 -11.88
N GLN A 153 -8.58 -14.94 -12.69
CA GLN A 153 -8.69 -15.77 -13.90
C GLN A 153 -7.91 -15.20 -15.10
N GLY A 154 -7.13 -14.14 -14.91
CA GLY A 154 -6.39 -13.45 -15.97
C GLY A 154 -7.31 -12.69 -16.92
N ARG A 155 -8.56 -12.41 -16.50
CA ARG A 155 -9.44 -11.54 -17.27
C ARG A 155 -9.07 -10.11 -16.95
N ASP A 156 -9.07 -9.28 -17.98
CA ASP A 156 -8.82 -7.85 -17.84
C ASP A 156 -9.87 -7.22 -16.93
N ALA A 157 -9.42 -6.60 -15.84
CA ALA A 157 -10.27 -5.95 -14.85
C ALA A 157 -11.20 -4.89 -15.48
N ARG A 158 -10.73 -4.23 -16.55
CA ARG A 158 -11.44 -3.16 -17.27
C ARG A 158 -12.70 -3.64 -17.99
N LEU A 159 -12.83 -4.94 -18.24
CA LEU A 159 -14.04 -5.51 -18.82
C LEU A 159 -15.22 -5.50 -17.85
N PHE A 160 -14.95 -5.26 -16.56
CA PHE A 160 -15.94 -5.42 -15.49
C PHE A 160 -16.08 -4.18 -14.60
N MET A 161 -15.25 -3.14 -14.78
CA MET A 161 -15.31 -1.92 -13.99
C MET A 161 -14.69 -0.72 -14.73
N ASP A 162 -15.00 0.49 -14.28
CA ASP A 162 -14.35 1.69 -14.79
C ASP A 162 -12.91 1.82 -14.25
N SER A 163 -12.13 2.74 -14.84
CA SER A 163 -10.75 2.95 -14.42
C SER A 163 -10.64 3.33 -12.93
N TRP A 164 -11.61 4.03 -12.36
CA TRP A 164 -11.59 4.51 -10.98
C TRP A 164 -11.79 3.40 -9.96
N ASP A 165 -12.67 2.43 -10.24
CA ASP A 165 -12.84 1.23 -9.43
C ASP A 165 -11.56 0.37 -9.45
N CYS A 166 -10.92 0.23 -10.62
CA CYS A 166 -9.63 -0.44 -10.70
C CYS A 166 -8.59 0.28 -9.84
N PHE A 167 -8.48 1.60 -9.96
CA PHE A 167 -7.57 2.40 -9.15
C PHE A 167 -7.84 2.26 -7.66
N GLY A 168 -9.10 2.19 -7.23
CA GLY A 168 -9.46 1.90 -5.84
C GLY A 168 -8.91 0.56 -5.37
N LEU A 169 -9.06 -0.51 -6.15
CA LEU A 169 -8.51 -1.83 -5.80
C LEU A 169 -6.97 -1.86 -5.80
N VAL A 170 -6.30 -1.10 -6.66
CA VAL A 170 -4.84 -0.96 -6.64
C VAL A 170 -4.38 -0.17 -5.43
N GLY A 171 -5.05 0.94 -5.10
CA GLY A 171 -4.76 1.79 -3.95
C GLY A 171 -4.98 1.08 -2.61
N ARG A 172 -5.93 0.15 -2.57
CA ARG A 172 -6.16 -0.80 -1.47
C ARG A 172 -5.16 -1.96 -1.43
N GLY A 173 -4.24 -2.02 -2.39
CA GLY A 173 -3.24 -3.07 -2.49
C GLY A 173 -3.83 -4.44 -2.82
N LEU A 174 -5.03 -4.54 -3.42
CA LEU A 174 -5.69 -5.83 -3.70
C LEU A 174 -5.26 -6.42 -5.06
N ILE A 175 -4.96 -5.56 -6.02
CA ILE A 175 -4.52 -5.94 -7.37
C ILE A 175 -3.18 -5.30 -7.70
N ARG A 176 -2.36 -6.02 -8.47
CA ARG A 176 -1.10 -5.53 -9.01
C ARG A 176 -1.35 -4.71 -10.26
N GLN A 177 -0.62 -3.61 -10.37
CA GLN A 177 -0.51 -2.83 -11.58
C GLN A 177 0.93 -3.00 -12.09
N ASP A 178 1.09 -3.53 -13.30
CA ASP A 178 2.41 -3.80 -13.88
C ASP A 178 2.99 -2.58 -14.60
N TYR A 179 2.14 -1.63 -15.01
CA TYR A 179 2.57 -0.41 -15.68
C TYR A 179 1.60 0.74 -15.45
N TRP A 180 2.14 1.94 -15.20
CA TRP A 180 1.38 3.18 -15.19
C TRP A 180 1.29 3.73 -16.62
N SER A 181 0.19 3.44 -17.31
CA SER A 181 -0.18 4.11 -18.55
C SER A 181 -1.60 4.62 -18.43
N LEU A 182 -1.80 5.92 -18.68
CA LEU A 182 -3.13 6.52 -18.78
C LEU A 182 -3.95 5.92 -19.94
N ALA A 183 -3.29 5.31 -20.93
CA ALA A 183 -3.93 4.70 -22.10
C ALA A 183 -4.19 3.19 -21.93
N ASP A 184 -3.38 2.49 -21.13
CA ASP A 184 -3.47 1.04 -20.92
C ASP A 184 -2.85 0.63 -19.57
N PRO A 185 -3.53 0.90 -18.44
CA PRO A 185 -3.05 0.45 -17.14
C PRO A 185 -3.19 -1.08 -17.08
N GLY A 186 -2.08 -1.78 -17.22
CA GLY A 186 -2.06 -3.25 -17.16
C GLY A 186 -2.21 -3.74 -15.73
N TYR A 187 -3.30 -4.45 -15.43
CA TYR A 187 -3.50 -5.15 -14.15
C TYR A 187 -3.19 -6.63 -14.32
N SER A 188 -2.21 -7.13 -13.56
CA SER A 188 -1.59 -8.43 -13.84
C SER A 188 -2.03 -9.57 -12.94
N GLY A 189 -2.73 -9.25 -11.86
CA GLY A 189 -3.25 -10.25 -10.95
C GLY A 189 -3.52 -9.71 -9.55
N LEU A 190 -3.86 -10.63 -8.66
CA LEU A 190 -4.03 -10.32 -7.23
C LEU A 190 -2.67 -10.16 -6.54
N THR A 191 -2.62 -9.26 -5.57
CA THR A 191 -1.54 -9.24 -4.59
C THR A 191 -1.73 -10.34 -3.53
N GLU A 192 -0.76 -10.52 -2.63
CA GLU A 192 -0.93 -11.37 -1.45
C GLU A 192 -2.08 -10.88 -0.55
N LEU A 193 -2.26 -9.57 -0.42
CA LEU A 193 -3.36 -8.97 0.32
C LEU A 193 -4.71 -9.25 -0.37
N GLY A 194 -4.79 -9.15 -1.70
CA GLY A 194 -5.99 -9.50 -2.47
C GLY A 194 -6.39 -10.97 -2.35
N GLU A 195 -5.42 -11.89 -2.41
CA GLU A 195 -5.68 -13.32 -2.17
C GLU A 195 -6.20 -13.60 -0.75
N ARG A 196 -5.65 -12.91 0.25
CA ARG A 196 -6.13 -13.00 1.64
C ARG A 196 -7.53 -12.43 1.81
N ALA A 197 -7.82 -11.28 1.22
CA ALA A 197 -9.15 -10.68 1.23
C ALA A 197 -10.20 -11.65 0.65
N MET A 198 -9.90 -12.30 -0.48
CA MET A 198 -10.78 -13.31 -1.07
C MET A 198 -10.96 -14.54 -0.18
N LYS A 199 -9.90 -14.99 0.50
CA LYS A 199 -9.99 -16.11 1.46
C LYS A 199 -10.85 -15.73 2.66
N GLY A 200 -10.66 -14.53 3.21
CA GLY A 200 -11.47 -13.98 4.30
C GLY A 200 -12.96 -13.95 3.94
N TYR A 201 -13.29 -13.38 2.78
CA TYR A 201 -14.68 -13.34 2.28
C TYR A 201 -15.32 -14.73 2.20
N ARG A 202 -14.62 -15.72 1.62
CA ARG A 202 -15.13 -17.09 1.53
C ARG A 202 -15.38 -17.74 2.88
N ASN A 203 -14.56 -17.42 3.89
CA ASN A 203 -14.74 -17.94 5.23
C ASN A 203 -15.97 -17.32 5.91
N HIS A 204 -16.17 -16.01 5.78
CA HIS A 204 -17.37 -15.33 6.29
C HIS A 204 -18.65 -15.88 5.66
N VAL A 205 -18.70 -15.96 4.32
CA VAL A 205 -19.87 -16.51 3.61
C VAL A 205 -20.17 -17.97 3.97
N LYS A 206 -19.14 -18.79 4.23
CA LYS A 206 -19.32 -20.19 4.66
C LYS A 206 -19.82 -20.31 6.09
N ASN A 207 -19.49 -19.36 6.96
CA ASN A 207 -19.83 -19.39 8.37
C ASN A 207 -21.18 -18.72 8.69
N GLY A 208 -21.81 -18.08 7.70
CA GLY A 208 -23.20 -17.62 7.79
C GLY A 208 -23.42 -16.31 8.55
N ASP A 209 -22.40 -15.43 8.58
CA ASP A 209 -22.56 -14.02 8.96
C ASP A 209 -22.97 -13.17 7.75
#